data_AF-A0A383EDL1-F1
#
_entry.id   AF-A0A383EDL1-F1
#
_cell.length_a   1.000
_cell.length_b   1.000
_cell.length_c   1.000
_cell.angle_alpha   90.00
_cell.angle_beta   90.00
_cell.angle_gamma   90.00
#
_symmetry.space_group_name_H-M   'P 1'
#
loop_
_entity.id
_entity.type
_entity.pdbx_description
1 polymer ?
#
loop_
_entity_poly.entity_id
_entity_poly.type
_entity_poly.pdbx_seq_one_letter_code
_entity_poly.pdbx_strand_id
1 'polypeptide(L)' 'MPIEIERKFLVNSNSFKENAQKHEIKQVYLSATNKMAIRVRIDGIQATLAIKSKESERINREYEYMIPMDEAISLIK' A
#
# COMPACT_ATOMS: atom_id res chain seq x y z
N MET A 1 -1.47 9.44 -19.06
CA MET A 1 -1.69 9.04 -17.66
C MET A 1 -1.70 7.53 -17.60
N PRO A 2 -0.84 6.88 -16.80
CA PRO A 2 -1.00 5.45 -16.53
C PRO A 2 -2.31 5.24 -15.75
N ILE A 3 -3.18 4.37 -16.26
CA ILE A 3 -4.44 3.97 -15.60
C ILE A 3 -4.17 2.58 -15.01
N GLU A 4 -4.19 2.47 -13.69
CA GLU A 4 -4.09 1.20 -12.98
C GLU A 4 -5.49 0.58 -12.82
N ILE A 5 -5.62 -0.72 -13.09
CA ILE A 5 -6.88 -1.47 -12.93
C ILE A 5 -6.63 -2.63 -11.95
N GLU A 6 -7.07 -2.48 -10.69
CA GLU A 6 -6.94 -3.49 -9.64
C GLU A 6 -8.26 -4.26 -9.43
N ARG A 7 -8.19 -5.57 -9.16
CA ARG A 7 -9.32 -6.41 -8.72
C ARG A 7 -8.90 -7.27 -7.53
N LYS A 8 -9.75 -7.35 -6.50
CA LYS A 8 -9.50 -8.11 -5.27
C LYS A 8 -10.50 -9.26 -5.14
N PHE A 9 -10.01 -10.42 -4.75
CA PHE A 9 -10.81 -11.65 -4.59
C PHE A 9 -10.53 -12.27 -3.23
N LEU A 10 -11.51 -13.01 -2.70
CA LEU A 10 -11.29 -13.89 -1.55
C LEU A 10 -10.49 -15.12 -2.01
N VAL A 11 -9.52 -15.54 -1.19
CA VAL A 11 -8.67 -16.69 -1.46
C VAL A 11 -9.24 -17.92 -0.75
N ASN A 12 -9.45 -19.02 -1.46
CA ASN A 12 -10.07 -20.25 -0.93
C ASN A 12 -9.07 -21.40 -0.67
N SER A 13 -7.81 -21.26 -1.06
CA SER A 13 -6.76 -22.27 -0.84
C SER A 13 -5.38 -21.64 -0.68
N ASN A 14 -4.41 -22.41 -0.20
CA ASN A 14 -3.01 -21.98 -0.10
C ASN A 14 -2.21 -22.24 -1.39
N SER A 15 -2.82 -22.76 -2.46
CA SER A 15 -2.10 -23.14 -3.69
C SER A 15 -1.38 -21.97 -4.35
N PHE A 16 -1.85 -20.73 -4.15
CA PHE A 16 -1.16 -19.54 -4.64
C PHE A 16 0.25 -19.37 -4.05
N LYS A 17 0.55 -19.99 -2.89
CA LYS A 17 1.85 -19.88 -2.23
C LYS A 17 2.93 -20.72 -2.90
N GLU A 18 2.57 -21.76 -3.66
CA GLU A 18 3.53 -22.69 -4.27
C GLU A 18 4.51 -21.98 -5.21
N ASN A 19 4.06 -20.93 -5.90
CA ASN A 19 4.86 -20.14 -6.83
C ASN A 19 5.06 -18.69 -6.36
N ALA A 20 4.78 -18.39 -5.08
CA ALA A 20 4.87 -17.03 -4.55
C ALA A 20 6.25 -16.75 -3.91
N GLN A 21 6.67 -15.49 -3.94
CA GLN A 21 7.79 -15.00 -3.15
C GLN A 21 7.28 -14.41 -1.83
N LYS A 22 7.97 -14.72 -0.73
CA LYS A 22 7.62 -14.19 0.60
C LYS A 22 8.30 -12.83 0.80
N HIS A 23 7.51 -11.84 1.17
CA HIS A 23 7.98 -10.51 1.56
C HIS A 23 7.46 -10.16 2.96
N GLU A 24 8.33 -9.60 3.80
CA GLU A 24 7.92 -8.99 5.06
C GLU A 24 7.51 -7.54 4.83
N ILE A 25 6.24 -7.25 5.11
CA ILE A 25 5.66 -5.93 4.91
C ILE A 25 5.23 -5.40 6.28
N LYS A 26 5.71 -4.22 6.63
CA LYS A 26 5.23 -3.42 7.77
C LYS A 26 4.56 -2.16 7.21
N GLN A 27 3.39 -1.81 7.69
CA GLN A 27 2.68 -0.63 7.19
C GLN A 27 1.79 -0.02 8.27
N VAL A 28 1.57 1.29 8.16
CA VAL A 28 0.64 2.04 9.01
C VAL A 28 -0.16 3.01 8.14
N TYR A 29 -1.43 3.22 8.52
CA TYR A 29 -2.21 4.33 7.99
C TYR A 29 -2.07 5.51 8.95
N LEU A 30 -1.41 6.58 8.50
CA LEU A 30 -1.35 7.84 9.24
C LEU A 30 -2.70 8.55 9.22
N SER A 31 -3.48 8.31 8.18
CA SER A 31 -4.87 8.74 8.07
C SER A 31 -5.64 7.75 7.21
N ALA A 32 -6.86 7.41 7.62
CA ALA A 32 -7.77 6.55 6.88
C ALA A 32 -9.20 7.07 7.05
N THR A 33 -9.61 7.93 6.12
CA THR A 33 -10.96 8.52 6.08
C THR A 33 -11.69 8.05 4.81
N ASN A 34 -12.99 8.33 4.73
CA ASN A 34 -13.79 8.00 3.55
C ASN A 34 -13.32 8.69 2.25
N LYS A 35 -12.57 9.79 2.36
CA LYS A 35 -12.12 10.61 1.21
C LYS A 35 -10.62 10.46 0.93
N MET A 36 -9.82 10.11 1.93
CA MET A 36 -8.37 10.09 1.83
C MET A 36 -7.76 9.05 2.76
N ALA A 37 -6.74 8.36 2.27
CA ALA A 37 -5.86 7.53 3.06
C ALA A 37 -4.40 7.92 2.82
N ILE A 38 -3.63 8.04 3.90
CA ILE A 38 -2.18 8.23 3.86
C ILE A 38 -1.57 7.00 4.51
N ARG A 39 -0.71 6.30 3.78
CA ARG A 39 -0.11 5.05 4.20
C ARG A 39 1.41 5.11 4.07
N VAL A 40 2.10 4.72 5.13
CA VAL A 40 3.52 4.39 5.08
C VAL A 40 3.66 2.88 4.99
N ARG A 41 4.49 2.40 4.08
CA ARG A 41 4.79 0.97 3.88
C ARG A 41 6.31 0.78 3.85
N ILE A 42 6.79 -0.22 4.58
CA ILE A 42 8.13 -0.78 4.49
C ILE A 42 7.98 -2.19 3.91
N ASP A 43 8.64 -2.46 2.79
CA ASP A 43 8.73 -3.77 2.14
C ASP A 43 10.20 -4.14 1.99
N GLY A 44 10.67 -5.05 2.85
CA GLY A 44 12.10 -5.37 2.96
C GLY A 44 12.95 -4.14 3.23
N ILE A 45 13.71 -3.68 2.23
CA ILE A 45 14.64 -2.54 2.31
C ILE A 45 14.09 -1.24 1.73
N GLN A 46 12.87 -1.24 1.20
CA GLN A 46 12.26 -0.08 0.58
C GLN A 46 11.14 0.47 1.45
N ALA A 47 11.08 1.79 1.57
CA ALA A 47 10.00 2.50 2.25
C ALA A 47 9.28 3.45 1.28
N THR A 48 7.94 3.43 1.34
CA THR A 48 7.10 4.30 0.53
C THR A 48 6.00 4.98 1.34
N LEU A 49 5.69 6.22 0.97
CA LEU A 49 4.53 6.99 1.41
C LEU A 49 3.53 7.06 0.26
N ALA A 50 2.33 6.53 0.48
CA ALA A 50 1.23 6.59 -0.46
C ALA A 50 0.13 7.53 0.04
N ILE A 51 -0.34 8.43 -0.83
CA ILE A 51 -1.49 9.29 -0.62
C ILE A 51 -2.56 8.86 -1.61
N LYS A 52 -3.64 8.27 -1.11
CA LYS A 52 -4.79 7.83 -1.90
C LYS A 52 -5.97 8.75 -1.63
N SER A 53 -6.49 9.43 -2.64
CA SER A 53 -7.72 10.23 -2.54
C SER A 53 -8.83 9.62 -3.36
N LYS A 54 -10.01 9.48 -2.75
CA LYS A 54 -11.18 8.90 -3.41
C LYS A 54 -11.83 9.91 -4.34
N GLU A 55 -11.92 9.57 -5.63
CA GLU A 55 -12.58 10.39 -6.65
C GLU A 55 -13.99 9.87 -6.94
N SER A 56 -14.19 8.54 -6.94
CA SER A 56 -15.51 7.90 -7.04
C SER A 56 -15.53 6.55 -6.30
N GLU A 57 -16.59 5.74 -6.43
CA GLU A 57 -16.63 4.40 -5.81
C GLU A 57 -15.50 3.47 -6.29
N ARG A 58 -15.04 3.64 -7.53
CA ARG A 58 -14.06 2.75 -8.18
C ARG A 58 -12.80 3.45 -8.65
N ILE A 59 -12.71 4.77 -8.51
CA ILE A 59 -11.58 5.56 -8.96
C ILE A 59 -10.95 6.25 -7.75
N ASN A 60 -9.66 5.99 -7.54
CA ASN A 60 -8.83 6.70 -6.59
C ASN A 60 -7.68 7.35 -7.34
N ARG A 61 -7.28 8.56 -6.93
CA ARG A 61 -5.97 9.10 -7.30
C ARG A 61 -4.97 8.61 -6.28
N GLU A 62 -3.83 8.14 -6.76
CA GLU A 62 -2.77 7.61 -5.93
C GLU A 62 -1.46 8.30 -6.29
N TYR A 63 -0.76 8.73 -5.24
CA TYR A 63 0.57 9.30 -5.34
C TYR A 63 1.46 8.49 -4.41
N GLU A 64 2.55 7.96 -4.94
CA GLU A 64 3.51 7.16 -4.19
C GLU A 64 4.90 7.77 -4.29
N TYR A 65 5.56 7.91 -3.13
CA TYR A 65 6.88 8.49 -3.01
C TYR A 65 7.77 7.54 -2.22
N MET A 66 9.02 7.38 -2.67
CA MET A 66 10.04 6.78 -1.81
C MET A 66 10.37 7.77 -0.70
N ILE A 67 10.44 7.27 0.53
CA ILE A 67 10.86 8.04 1.69
C ILE A 67 12.07 7.36 2.36
N PRO A 68 12.90 8.11 3.10
CA PRO A 68 13.98 7.52 3.88
C PRO A 68 13.48 6.46 4.88
N MET A 69 14.27 5.40 5.08
CA MET A 69 13.89 4.26 5.93
C MET A 69 13.73 4.67 7.40
N ASP A 70 14.59 5.56 7.90
CA ASP A 70 14.55 6.11 9.25
C ASP A 70 13.28 6.93 9.50
N GLU A 71 12.86 7.76 8.54
CA GLU A 71 11.58 8.47 8.59
C GLU A 71 10.40 7.49 8.61
N ALA A 72 10.41 6.48 7.75
CA ALA A 72 9.36 5.46 7.70
C ALA A 72 9.23 4.68 9.01
N ILE A 73 10.35 4.30 9.62
CA ILE A 73 10.39 3.65 10.93
C ILE A 73 9.83 4.58 12.02
N SER A 74 10.17 5.87 11.98
CA SER A 74 9.66 6.86 12.93
C SER A 74 8.14 7.05 12.80
N LEU A 75 7.59 6.94 11.60
CA LEU A 75 6.15 7.09 11.34
C LEU A 75 5.32 5.84 11.70
N ILE A 76 5.94 4.66 11.74
CA ILE A 76 5.27 3.38 12.08
C ILE A 76 5.22 3.13 13.59
N LYS A 77 6.07 3.79 14.39
CA LYS A 77 6.07 3.68 15.86
C LYS A 77 4.91 4.44 16.49
#